data_AF-A0AAI9GTC9-F1
#
_entry.id   AF-A0AAI9GTC9-F1
#
_cell.length_a   1.000
_cell.length_b   1.000
_cell.length_c   1.000
_cell.angle_alpha   90.00
_cell.angle_beta   90.00
_cell.angle_gamma   90.00
#
_symmetry.space_group_name_H-M   'P 1'
#
loop_
_entity.id
_entity.type
_entity.pdbx_description
1 polymer ?
#
loop_
_entity_poly.entity_id
_entity_poly.type
_entity_poly.pdbx_seq_one_letter_code
_entity_poly.pdbx_strand_id
1 'polypeptide(L)'
;MTGEECFARFHQKLKATENKALRNFNKLDEDFKFVVLTLANRNNPGVFRSDEVGKPYEYFDIDRRKLIIASMNKISRWGGILPRHISIHECFLAN
;
A
#
# COMPACT_ATOMS: atom_id res chain seq x y z
N MET A 1 -12.21 33.77 10.42
CA MET A 1 -11.53 32.50 10.73
C MET A 1 -11.03 32.58 12.15
N THR A 2 -11.64 31.84 13.07
CA THR A 2 -11.33 31.92 14.51
C THR A 2 -10.15 31.03 14.86
N GLY A 3 -9.53 31.26 16.03
CA GLY A 3 -8.44 30.41 16.53
C GLY A 3 -8.85 28.94 16.65
N GLU A 4 -10.09 28.68 17.07
CA GLU A 4 -10.65 27.33 17.18
C GLU A 4 -10.77 26.61 15.82
N GLU A 5 -11.17 27.30 14.77
CA GLU A 5 -11.21 26.74 13.40
C GLU A 5 -9.80 26.39 12.89
N CYS A 6 -8.79 27.18 13.29
CA CYS A 6 -7.39 26.93 12.95
C CYS A 6 -6.84 25.69 13.67
N PHE A 7 -7.11 25.56 14.97
CA PHE A 7 -6.73 24.37 15.76
C PHE A 7 -7.46 23.11 15.29
N ALA A 8 -8.75 23.20 14.98
CA ALA A 8 -9.51 22.07 14.44
C ALA A 8 -8.94 21.61 13.09
N ARG A 9 -8.64 22.53 12.17
CA ARG A 9 -7.97 22.23 10.89
C ARG A 9 -6.57 21.66 11.09
N PHE A 10 -5.80 22.18 12.03
CA PHE A 10 -4.46 21.68 12.34
C PHE A 10 -4.51 20.24 12.87
N HIS A 11 -5.38 19.95 13.85
CA HIS A 11 -5.58 18.59 14.35
C HIS A 11 -6.11 17.62 13.27
N GLN A 12 -6.98 18.09 12.38
CA GLN A 12 -7.48 17.28 11.27
C GLN A 12 -6.36 16.97 10.26
N LYS A 13 -5.50 17.94 9.94
CA LYS A 13 -4.29 17.73 9.13
C LYS A 13 -3.28 16.81 9.82
N LEU A 14 -3.10 16.94 11.13
CA LEU A 14 -2.25 16.06 11.95
C LEU A 14 -2.73 14.61 11.91
N LYS A 15 -4.02 14.37 12.15
CA LYS A 15 -4.63 13.03 12.05
C LYS A 15 -4.50 12.45 10.63
N ALA A 16 -4.66 13.27 9.60
CA ALA A 16 -4.43 12.84 8.22
C ALA A 16 -2.96 12.49 7.95
N THR A 17 -2.01 13.14 8.64
CA THR A 17 -0.57 12.80 8.57
C THR A 17 -0.15 11.63 9.46
N GLU A 18 -0.91 11.30 10.50
CA GLU A 18 -0.66 10.17 11.41
C GLU A 18 -0.98 8.82 10.77
N ASN A 19 -1.98 8.74 9.88
CA ASN A 19 -2.33 7.50 9.20
C ASN A 19 -1.34 7.17 8.07
N LYS A 20 -0.16 6.69 8.47
CA LYS A 20 0.96 6.33 7.59
C LYS A 20 0.56 5.29 6.54
N ALA A 21 -0.29 4.34 6.90
CA ALA A 21 -0.79 3.30 5.99
C ALA A 21 -1.61 3.92 4.85
N LEU A 22 -2.61 4.74 5.20
CA LEU A 22 -3.45 5.47 4.24
C LEU A 22 -2.60 6.31 3.29
N ARG A 23 -1.70 7.15 3.84
CA ARG A 23 -0.87 8.04 3.03
C ARG A 23 0.05 7.27 2.08
N ASN A 24 0.67 6.20 2.56
CA ASN A 24 1.58 5.43 1.73
C ASN A 24 0.83 4.64 0.68
N PHE A 25 -0.27 3.97 1.03
CA PHE A 25 -1.06 3.18 0.09
C PHE A 25 -1.65 4.05 -1.04
N ASN A 26 -2.18 5.23 -0.70
CA ASN A 26 -2.76 6.13 -1.70
C ASN A 26 -1.71 6.76 -2.63
N LYS A 27 -0.42 6.78 -2.24
CA LYS A 27 0.69 7.24 -3.10
C LYS A 27 1.20 6.17 -4.07
N LEU A 28 0.88 4.90 -3.83
CA LEU A 28 1.29 3.82 -4.71
C LEU A 28 0.55 3.90 -6.05
N ASP A 29 1.25 3.57 -7.13
CA ASP A 29 0.64 3.32 -8.42
C ASP A 29 -0.24 2.05 -8.40
N GLU A 30 -0.95 1.80 -9.50
CA GLU A 30 -1.87 0.67 -9.59
C GLU A 30 -1.14 -0.68 -9.55
N ASP A 31 0.07 -0.78 -10.11
CA ASP A 31 0.87 -2.01 -10.10
C ASP A 31 1.29 -2.38 -8.67
N PHE A 32 1.76 -1.42 -7.89
CA PHE A 32 2.09 -1.64 -6.48
C PHE A 32 0.84 -1.99 -5.67
N LYS A 33 -0.29 -1.31 -5.90
CA LYS A 33 -1.56 -1.67 -5.25
C LYS A 33 -1.97 -3.09 -5.62
N PHE A 34 -1.85 -3.49 -6.88
CA PHE A 34 -2.10 -4.86 -7.34
C PHE A 34 -1.21 -5.87 -6.59
N VAL A 35 0.10 -5.61 -6.44
CA VAL A 35 1.00 -6.49 -5.68
C VAL A 35 0.55 -6.60 -4.22
N VAL A 36 0.19 -5.49 -3.57
CA VAL A 36 -0.29 -5.47 -2.18
C VAL A 36 -1.56 -6.31 -2.03
N LEU A 37 -2.57 -6.11 -2.88
CA LEU A 37 -3.84 -6.84 -2.80
C LEU A 37 -3.65 -8.33 -3.12
N THR A 38 -2.82 -8.66 -4.11
CA THR A 38 -2.51 -10.05 -4.48
C THR A 38 -1.79 -10.78 -3.34
N LEU A 39 -0.84 -10.12 -2.69
CA LEU A 39 -0.15 -10.71 -1.54
C LEU A 39 -1.10 -10.92 -0.35
N ALA A 40 -2.04 -10.01 -0.13
CA ALA A 40 -3.07 -10.17 0.89
C ALA A 40 -3.98 -11.37 0.58
N ASN A 41 -4.40 -11.50 -0.68
CA ASN A 41 -5.21 -12.62 -1.18
C ASN A 41 -4.50 -13.97 -1.06
N ARG A 42 -3.17 -14.02 -1.20
CA ARG A 42 -2.42 -15.27 -1.01
C ARG A 42 -2.65 -15.89 0.37
N ASN A 43 -2.77 -15.06 1.40
CA ASN A 43 -3.03 -15.54 2.77
C ASN A 43 -4.53 -15.65 3.08
N ASN A 44 -5.37 -14.88 2.38
CA ASN A 44 -6.84 -14.88 2.55
C ASN A 44 -7.51 -14.85 1.17
N PRO A 45 -7.70 -16.02 0.52
CA PRO A 45 -8.19 -16.08 -0.85
C PRO A 45 -9.55 -15.40 -1.03
N GLY A 46 -9.70 -14.63 -2.11
CA GLY A 46 -10.96 -14.00 -2.50
C GLY A 46 -11.35 -12.73 -1.73
N VAL A 47 -10.52 -12.26 -0.79
CA VAL A 47 -10.83 -11.06 0.00
C VAL A 47 -10.77 -9.76 -0.82
N PHE A 48 -9.93 -9.72 -1.85
CA PHE A 48 -9.83 -8.60 -2.78
C PHE A 48 -10.12 -9.03 -4.21
N ARG A 49 -10.96 -8.27 -4.91
CA ARG A 49 -11.28 -8.47 -6.32
C ARG A 49 -10.35 -7.64 -7.20
N SER A 50 -10.19 -8.07 -8.45
CA SER A 50 -9.30 -7.39 -9.41
C SER A 50 -9.76 -5.97 -9.76
N ASP A 51 -11.08 -5.70 -9.75
CA ASP A 51 -11.67 -4.38 -10.01
C ASP A 51 -11.49 -3.39 -8.84
N GLU A 52 -10.95 -3.86 -7.71
CA GLU A 52 -10.64 -3.04 -6.55
C GLU A 52 -9.20 -2.54 -6.55
N VAL A 53 -8.38 -2.95 -7.52
CA VAL A 53 -7.07 -2.33 -7.79
C VAL A 53 -7.28 -0.85 -8.12
N GLY A 54 -6.38 0.00 -7.62
CA GLY A 54 -6.46 1.46 -7.80
C GLY A 54 -7.36 2.18 -6.78
N LYS A 55 -8.34 1.50 -6.17
CA LYS A 55 -9.23 2.10 -5.15
C LYS A 55 -8.44 2.68 -3.97
N PRO A 56 -8.89 3.81 -3.41
CA PRO A 56 -8.19 4.44 -2.28
C PRO A 56 -8.31 3.57 -1.02
N TYR A 57 -7.37 3.71 -0.09
CA TYR A 57 -7.32 2.96 1.17
C TYR A 57 -8.64 3.03 1.97
N GLU A 58 -9.32 4.17 1.88
CA GLU A 58 -10.56 4.48 2.55
C GLU A 58 -11.76 3.68 2.03
N TYR A 59 -11.69 3.18 0.79
CA TYR A 59 -12.73 2.33 0.21
C TYR A 59 -12.86 0.98 0.94
N PHE A 60 -11.76 0.49 1.52
CA PHE A 60 -11.72 -0.79 2.21
C PHE A 60 -12.24 -0.67 3.65
N ASP A 61 -12.91 -1.71 4.15
CA ASP A 61 -13.27 -1.82 5.57
C ASP A 61 -12.05 -2.04 6.47
N ILE A 62 -12.27 -2.03 7.79
CA ILE A 62 -11.22 -2.13 8.79
C ILE A 62 -10.43 -3.45 8.68
N ASP A 63 -11.09 -4.57 8.40
CA ASP A 63 -10.43 -5.88 8.38
C ASP A 63 -9.58 -6.03 7.13
N ARG A 64 -10.09 -5.57 5.99
CA ARG A 64 -9.33 -5.50 4.73
C ARG A 64 -8.14 -4.54 4.83
N ARG A 65 -8.30 -3.41 5.52
CA ARG A 65 -7.19 -2.47 5.80
C ARG A 65 -6.07 -3.12 6.61
N LYS A 66 -6.36 -3.98 7.58
CA LYS A 66 -5.33 -4.73 8.34
C LYS A 66 -4.51 -5.63 7.41
N LEU A 67 -5.17 -6.31 6.47
CA LEU A 67 -4.51 -7.18 5.49
C LEU A 67 -3.62 -6.40 4.51
N ILE A 68 -4.08 -5.22 4.09
CA ILE A 68 -3.29 -4.28 3.29
C ILE A 68 -2.02 -3.88 4.04
N ILE A 69 -2.14 -3.46 5.31
CA ILE A 69 -0.98 -3.07 6.14
C ILE A 69 0.01 -4.24 6.28
N ALA A 70 -0.48 -5.44 6.60
CA ALA A 70 0.38 -6.61 6.77
C ALA A 70 1.17 -6.92 5.48
N SER A 71 0.52 -6.80 4.33
CA SER A 71 1.14 -7.02 3.01
C SER A 71 2.16 -5.93 2.66
N MET A 72 1.83 -4.66 2.91
CA MET A 72 2.78 -3.55 2.73
C MET A 72 4.03 -3.71 3.59
N ASN A 73 3.88 -4.14 4.85
CA ASN A 73 5.01 -4.38 5.74
C ASN A 73 5.90 -5.53 5.23
N LYS A 74 5.31 -6.58 4.67
CA LYS A 74 6.04 -7.71 4.08
C LYS A 74 6.83 -7.27 2.84
N ILE A 75 6.22 -6.49 1.95
CA ILE A 75 6.88 -5.93 0.76
C ILE A 75 8.03 -5.00 1.16
N SER A 76 7.81 -4.12 2.15
CA SER A 76 8.86 -3.24 2.65
C SER A 76 10.07 -4.00 3.18
N ARG A 77 9.87 -5.17 3.79
CA ARG A 77 10.97 -6.04 4.24
C ARG A 77 11.71 -6.66 3.05
N TRP A 78 11.00 -7.01 1.98
CA TRP A 78 11.60 -7.52 0.75
C TRP A 78 12.43 -6.48 0.01
N GLY A 79 12.07 -5.21 0.07
CA GLY A 79 12.85 -4.14 -0.61
C GLY A 79 14.35 -4.15 -0.27
N GLY A 80 14.75 -4.61 0.92
CA GLY A 80 16.16 -4.76 1.29
C GLY A 80 16.84 -6.06 0.81
N ILE A 81 16.05 -7.05 0.39
CA ILE A 81 16.50 -8.39 -0.02
C ILE A 81 16.45 -8.56 -1.55
N LEU A 82 15.58 -7.80 -2.22
CA LEU A 82 15.39 -7.92 -3.65
C LEU A 82 16.68 -7.59 -4.41
N PRO A 83 17.02 -8.40 -5.45
CA PRO A 83 18.15 -8.11 -6.29
C PRO A 83 17.98 -6.73 -6.94
N ARG A 84 19.10 -6.09 -7.26
CA ARG A 84 19.10 -4.87 -8.07
C ARG A 84 18.61 -5.19 -9.49
N HIS A 85 18.52 -4.17 -10.34
CA HIS A 85 18.15 -4.33 -11.75
C HIS A 85 18.88 -5.53 -12.40
N ILE A 86 18.12 -6.55 -12.77
CA ILE A 86 18.57 -7.71 -13.52
C ILE A 86 18.38 -7.39 -15.00
N SER A 87 19.42 -7.59 -15.79
CA SER A 87 19.32 -7.34 -17.23
C SER A 87 18.52 -8.44 -17.90
N ILE A 88 17.66 -8.10 -18.87
CA ILE A 88 16.98 -9.11 -19.69
C ILE A 88 17.97 -10.01 -20.43
N HIS A 89 19.18 -9.51 -20.73
CA HIS A 89 20.23 -10.30 -21.38
C HIS A 89 20.69 -11.49 -20.53
N GLU A 90 20.51 -11.45 -19.21
CA GLU A 90 20.85 -12.58 -18.33
C GLU A 90 20.02 -13.84 -18.62
N CYS A 91 18.84 -13.72 -19.27
CA CYS A 91 18.05 -14.90 -19.64
C CYS A 91 18.69 -15.75 -20.77
N PHE A 92 19.66 -15.19 -21.49
CA PHE A 92 20.39 -15.88 -22.56
C PHE A 92 21.76 -16.40 -22.09
N LEU A 93 22.19 -16.05 -20.87
CA LEU A 93 23.38 -16.58 -20.22
C LEU A 93 23.02 -17.92 -19.58
N ALA A 94 22.62 -18.90 -20.39
CA ALA A 94 22.53 -20.28 -19.95
C ALA A 94 23.95 -20.85 -19.83
N ASN A 95 24.30 -21.37 -18.66
CA ASN A 95 25.41 -22.31 -18.51
C ASN A 95 24.95 -23.71 -18.90
#